data_AF-A0A3D4A5V3-F1
#
_entry.id   AF-A0A3D4A5V3-F1
#
_cell.length_a   1.000
_cell.length_b   1.000
_cell.length_c   1.000
_cell.angle_alpha   90.00
_cell.angle_beta   90.00
_cell.angle_gamma   90.00
#
_symmetry.space_group_name_H-M   'P 1'
#
loop_
_entity.id
_entity.type
_entity.pdbx_description
1 polymer ?
#
loop_
_entity_poly.entity_id
_entity_poly.type
_entity_poly.pdbx_seq_one_letter_code
_entity_poly.pdbx_strand_id
1 'polypeptide(L)'
;GGGGSMMSMDAIVNAGFTIANFTDTSGNPSASKVYRASRIILAQPDLVGYFGSGSGVASQEQYWSAYGLAKAFWELDLDIPAVIRLGGNTEDRAVDILRRMSGLLRAPVEGYRKTDAPAMIAERFAELVAGAGGTKWKPRAPRAPKFVKDPSATMLPVKSGRVWIDTAKWSRNGGIRRAVETHSGGLIVDRPAKAGPMATLPSEEFANKDSELLACDVECRLAGVEGFYLELDIPGLGELMGVGRDRYGN
;
A
#
# COMPACT_ATOMS: atom_id res chain seq x y z
N GLY A 1 17.05 -3.32 -3.49
CA GLY A 1 17.99 -2.97 -4.56
C GLY A 1 19.41 -3.36 -4.17
N GLY A 2 20.00 -4.31 -4.91
CA GLY A 2 21.44 -4.61 -4.89
C GLY A 2 22.01 -5.13 -3.56
N GLY A 3 23.26 -4.78 -3.26
CA GLY A 3 24.04 -5.33 -2.13
C GLY A 3 23.37 -5.21 -0.75
N GLY A 4 22.66 -4.12 -0.46
CA GLY A 4 22.00 -3.97 0.84
C GLY A 4 20.79 -4.89 1.04
N SER A 5 20.17 -5.39 -0.05
CA SER A 5 19.16 -6.45 0.08
C SER A 5 19.79 -7.79 0.46
N MET A 6 20.96 -8.14 -0.07
CA MET A 6 21.68 -9.36 0.31
C MET A 6 22.11 -9.33 1.79
N MET A 7 22.64 -8.20 2.28
CA MET A 7 22.96 -8.05 3.71
C MET A 7 21.75 -8.27 4.63
N SER A 8 20.57 -7.87 4.17
CA SER A 8 19.34 -8.02 4.96
C SER A 8 18.78 -9.44 4.89
N MET A 9 19.02 -10.16 3.79
CA MET A 9 18.75 -11.60 3.70
C MET A 9 19.63 -12.38 4.67
N ASP A 10 20.94 -12.11 4.68
CA ASP A 10 21.87 -12.76 5.59
C ASP A 10 21.44 -12.56 7.05
N ALA A 11 21.03 -11.34 7.41
CA ALA A 11 20.52 -11.03 8.75
C ALA A 11 19.28 -11.86 9.12
N ILE A 12 18.31 -12.00 8.21
CA ILE A 12 17.08 -12.76 8.45
C ILE A 12 17.34 -14.27 8.49
N VAL A 13 18.25 -14.78 7.66
CA VAL A 13 18.68 -16.19 7.69
C VAL A 13 19.43 -16.49 9.00
N ASN A 14 20.32 -15.61 9.43
CA ASN A 14 21.02 -15.75 10.71
C ASN A 14 20.08 -15.67 11.92
N ALA A 15 18.95 -14.96 11.79
CA ALA A 15 17.87 -14.97 12.78
C ALA A 15 16.98 -16.24 12.73
N GLY A 16 17.29 -17.21 11.87
CA GLY A 16 16.63 -18.52 11.81
C GLY A 16 15.43 -18.61 10.87
N PHE A 17 15.20 -17.60 10.02
CA PHE A 17 14.09 -17.61 9.08
C PHE A 17 14.45 -18.18 7.71
N THR A 18 13.46 -18.80 7.07
CA THR A 18 13.54 -19.19 5.65
C THR A 18 12.89 -18.13 4.79
N ILE A 19 13.60 -17.69 3.74
CA ILE A 19 13.10 -16.67 2.81
C ILE A 19 12.13 -17.32 1.81
N ALA A 20 10.88 -16.87 1.80
CA ALA A 20 9.86 -17.38 0.88
C ALA A 20 10.12 -16.94 -0.58
N ASN A 21 10.57 -15.70 -0.77
CA ASN A 21 10.88 -15.16 -2.09
C ASN A 21 11.87 -14.00 -2.00
N PHE A 22 12.41 -13.61 -3.15
CA PHE A 22 13.13 -12.35 -3.33
C PHE A 22 12.38 -11.44 -4.30
N THR A 23 12.30 -10.16 -3.99
CA THR A 23 11.71 -9.15 -4.88
C THR A 23 12.50 -7.86 -4.78
N ASP A 24 12.99 -7.38 -5.92
CA ASP A 24 13.69 -6.12 -6.02
C ASP A 24 12.86 -5.06 -6.74
N THR A 25 12.61 -3.94 -6.05
CA THR A 25 11.97 -2.75 -6.60
C THR A 25 12.99 -1.63 -6.76
N SER A 26 14.10 -1.89 -7.44
CA SER A 26 15.13 -0.88 -7.74
C SER A 26 14.66 0.13 -8.80
N GLY A 27 15.40 1.25 -8.92
CA GLY A 27 15.17 2.27 -9.95
C GLY A 27 14.08 3.30 -9.63
N ASN A 28 13.92 3.70 -8.36
CA ASN A 28 12.89 4.66 -7.92
C ASN A 28 11.47 4.22 -8.27
N PRO A 29 10.99 3.11 -7.68
CA PRO A 29 9.70 2.54 -8.03
C PRO A 29 8.55 3.49 -7.68
N SER A 30 7.54 3.52 -8.54
CA SER A 30 6.26 4.16 -8.21
C SER A 30 5.59 3.47 -7.01
N ALA A 31 4.70 4.18 -6.32
CA ALA A 31 3.95 3.58 -5.21
C ALA A 31 3.10 2.39 -5.68
N SER A 32 2.54 2.47 -6.89
CA SER A 32 1.77 1.39 -7.50
C SER A 32 2.62 0.16 -7.78
N LYS A 33 3.90 0.31 -8.15
CA LYS A 33 4.81 -0.82 -8.37
C LYS A 33 5.10 -1.55 -7.06
N VAL A 34 5.36 -0.81 -5.98
CA VAL A 34 5.57 -1.39 -4.64
C VAL A 34 4.29 -2.07 -4.15
N TYR A 35 3.14 -1.43 -4.28
CA TYR A 35 1.83 -2.04 -3.97
C TYR A 35 1.63 -3.38 -4.70
N ARG A 36 1.86 -3.43 -6.02
CA ARG A 36 1.70 -4.68 -6.80
C ARG A 36 2.66 -5.76 -6.33
N ALA A 37 3.93 -5.41 -6.09
CA ALA A 37 4.93 -6.34 -5.56
C ALA A 37 4.48 -6.91 -4.20
N SER A 38 4.02 -6.07 -3.27
CA SER A 38 3.52 -6.52 -1.97
C SER A 38 2.29 -7.41 -2.08
N ARG A 39 1.35 -7.09 -2.97
CA ARG A 39 0.16 -7.94 -3.23
C ARG A 39 0.53 -9.31 -3.81
N ILE A 40 1.54 -9.38 -4.67
CA ILE A 40 2.06 -10.66 -5.23
C ILE A 40 2.76 -11.47 -4.14
N ILE A 41 3.62 -10.84 -3.33
CA ILE A 41 4.30 -11.52 -2.21
C ILE A 41 3.28 -12.13 -1.24
N LEU A 42 2.25 -11.35 -0.88
CA LEU A 42 1.19 -11.77 0.03
C LEU A 42 0.16 -12.71 -0.62
N ALA A 43 0.36 -13.14 -1.87
CA ALA A 43 -0.40 -14.25 -2.44
C ALA A 43 0.16 -15.63 -2.04
N GLN A 44 1.38 -15.68 -1.48
CA GLN A 44 1.99 -16.91 -0.98
C GLN A 44 1.40 -17.29 0.38
N PRO A 45 1.02 -18.56 0.63
CA PRO A 45 0.49 -18.99 1.92
C PRO A 45 1.60 -19.19 2.96
N ASP A 46 1.17 -19.34 4.22
CA ASP A 46 1.99 -19.79 5.34
C ASP A 46 3.18 -18.89 5.74
N LEU A 47 3.17 -17.64 5.27
CA LEU A 47 4.13 -16.62 5.71
C LEU A 47 3.94 -16.32 7.21
N VAL A 48 5.04 -16.20 7.95
CA VAL A 48 5.02 -15.83 9.37
C VAL A 48 5.20 -14.34 9.61
N GLY A 49 5.61 -13.60 8.58
CA GLY A 49 5.81 -12.16 8.64
C GLY A 49 6.25 -11.60 7.28
N TYR A 50 6.22 -10.28 7.14
CA TYR A 50 6.67 -9.56 5.94
C TYR A 50 7.92 -8.76 6.26
N PHE A 51 9.02 -9.06 5.58
CA PHE A 51 10.29 -8.36 5.79
C PHE A 51 10.71 -7.61 4.53
N GLY A 52 10.81 -6.29 4.63
CA GLY A 52 11.26 -5.42 3.55
C GLY A 52 12.49 -4.62 3.96
N SER A 53 13.54 -4.63 3.14
CA SER A 53 14.74 -3.84 3.44
C SER A 53 15.36 -3.22 2.18
N GLY A 54 15.53 -1.90 2.22
CA GLY A 54 16.27 -1.12 1.25
C GLY A 54 17.79 -1.18 1.48
N SER A 55 18.55 -0.55 0.58
CA SER A 55 20.02 -0.54 0.67
C SER A 55 20.59 0.34 1.80
N GLY A 56 19.77 1.16 2.45
CA GLY A 56 20.21 2.13 3.46
C GLY A 56 20.70 3.46 2.88
N VAL A 57 20.97 3.56 1.58
CA VAL A 57 21.52 4.78 0.97
C VAL A 57 20.88 5.07 -0.39
N ALA A 58 19.56 5.13 -0.42
CA ALA A 58 18.81 5.48 -1.62
C ALA A 58 18.67 7.01 -1.77
N SER A 59 18.90 7.53 -2.97
CA SER A 59 18.43 8.87 -3.37
C SER A 59 16.93 8.92 -3.71
N GLN A 60 16.23 7.79 -3.54
CA GLN A 60 14.82 7.63 -3.88
C GLN A 60 13.92 8.09 -2.74
N GLU A 61 12.77 8.67 -3.09
CA GLU A 61 11.74 9.10 -2.14
C GLU A 61 11.10 7.88 -1.48
N GLN A 62 11.45 7.61 -0.23
CA GLN A 62 11.02 6.39 0.46
C GLN A 62 9.52 6.38 0.78
N TYR A 63 8.89 7.55 0.91
CA TYR A 63 7.46 7.63 1.21
C TYR A 63 6.59 6.98 0.14
N TRP A 64 7.02 6.92 -1.13
CA TRP A 64 6.27 6.21 -2.17
C TRP A 64 6.18 4.71 -1.90
N SER A 65 7.29 4.12 -1.44
CA SER A 65 7.31 2.72 -1.03
C SER A 65 6.41 2.49 0.19
N ALA A 66 6.47 3.39 1.17
CA ALA A 66 5.59 3.31 2.33
C ALA A 66 4.10 3.40 1.97
N TYR A 67 3.70 4.29 1.05
CA TYR A 67 2.31 4.34 0.58
C TYR A 67 1.89 3.04 -0.14
N GLY A 68 2.74 2.52 -1.02
CA GLY A 68 2.47 1.24 -1.71
C GLY A 68 2.25 0.08 -0.74
N LEU A 69 3.13 -0.05 0.25
CA LEU A 69 3.04 -1.05 1.33
C LEU A 69 1.79 -0.83 2.18
N ALA A 70 1.57 0.40 2.66
CA ALA A 70 0.44 0.74 3.52
C ALA A 70 -0.91 0.40 2.87
N LYS A 71 -1.06 0.70 1.57
CA LYS A 71 -2.27 0.31 0.82
C LYS A 71 -2.42 -1.20 0.74
N ALA A 72 -1.37 -1.93 0.38
CA ALA A 72 -1.44 -3.39 0.24
C ALA A 72 -1.76 -4.08 1.58
N PHE A 73 -1.11 -3.66 2.67
CA PHE A 73 -1.34 -4.19 4.01
C PHE A 73 -2.75 -3.88 4.50
N TRP A 74 -3.23 -2.67 4.24
CA TRP A 74 -4.61 -2.33 4.56
C TRP A 74 -5.60 -3.17 3.78
N GLU A 75 -5.49 -3.25 2.46
CA GLU A 75 -6.45 -4.01 1.64
C GLU A 75 -6.50 -5.49 1.99
N LEU A 76 -5.37 -6.08 2.37
CA LEU A 76 -5.31 -7.48 2.75
C LEU A 76 -5.60 -7.71 4.23
N ASP A 77 -5.79 -6.63 5.00
CA ASP A 77 -6.02 -6.66 6.44
C ASP A 77 -4.97 -7.53 7.15
N LEU A 78 -3.71 -7.11 6.97
CA LEU A 78 -2.53 -7.87 7.39
C LEU A 78 -2.62 -8.29 8.86
N ASP A 79 -2.44 -9.59 9.10
CA ASP A 79 -2.51 -10.24 10.42
C ASP A 79 -1.23 -11.01 10.80
N ILE A 80 -0.14 -10.73 10.08
CA ILE A 80 1.22 -11.15 10.40
C ILE A 80 2.12 -9.91 10.55
N PRO A 81 3.15 -9.94 11.41
CA PRO A 81 4.01 -8.79 11.62
C PRO A 81 4.74 -8.38 10.34
N ALA A 82 4.95 -7.07 10.16
CA ALA A 82 5.76 -6.53 9.08
C ALA A 82 6.85 -5.60 9.60
N VAL A 83 8.06 -5.78 9.10
CA VAL A 83 9.22 -4.94 9.42
C VAL A 83 9.80 -4.40 8.13
N ILE A 84 9.82 -3.08 8.00
CA ILE A 84 10.21 -2.39 6.77
C ILE A 84 11.33 -1.39 7.07
N ARG A 85 12.53 -1.64 6.56
CA ARG A 85 13.64 -0.71 6.60
C ARG A 85 13.71 0.08 5.30
N LEU A 86 13.37 1.36 5.37
CA LEU A 86 13.41 2.29 4.24
C LEU A 86 14.51 3.32 4.47
N GLY A 87 15.67 3.12 3.85
CA GLY A 87 16.80 4.03 3.97
C GLY A 87 16.99 4.89 2.74
N GLY A 88 16.84 6.20 2.86
CA GLY A 88 16.98 7.14 1.75
C GLY A 88 16.37 8.52 1.99
N ASN A 89 16.01 9.22 0.90
CA ASN A 89 15.28 10.49 1.02
C ASN A 89 13.95 10.28 1.72
N THR A 90 13.56 11.24 2.56
CA THR A 90 12.25 11.29 3.26
C THR A 90 11.91 10.02 4.05
N GLU A 91 12.92 9.30 4.53
CA GLU A 91 12.74 8.08 5.34
C GLU A 91 11.90 8.31 6.60
N ASP A 92 12.02 9.47 7.26
CA ASP A 92 11.18 9.81 8.43
C ASP A 92 9.68 9.83 8.10
N ARG A 93 9.32 10.42 6.95
CA ARG A 93 7.93 10.42 6.47
C ARG A 93 7.46 9.01 6.15
N ALA A 94 8.34 8.20 5.56
CA ALA A 94 8.03 6.81 5.21
C ALA A 94 7.75 5.97 6.46
N VAL A 95 8.59 6.10 7.50
CA VAL A 95 8.40 5.44 8.81
C VAL A 95 7.11 5.91 9.46
N ASP A 96 6.80 7.21 9.42
CA ASP A 96 5.56 7.74 10.00
C ASP A 96 4.29 7.20 9.29
N ILE A 97 4.29 7.08 7.96
CA ILE A 97 3.18 6.47 7.20
C ILE A 97 2.94 5.03 7.67
N LEU A 98 3.99 4.22 7.78
CA LEU A 98 3.89 2.82 8.22
C LEU A 98 3.41 2.71 9.66
N ARG A 99 3.93 3.56 10.56
CA ARG A 99 3.50 3.63 11.96
C ARG A 99 2.02 3.98 12.08
N ARG A 100 1.54 5.00 11.35
CA ARG A 100 0.13 5.38 11.34
C ARG A 100 -0.75 4.26 10.79
N MET A 101 -0.29 3.58 9.73
CA MET A 101 -1.02 2.45 9.15
C MET A 101 -1.09 1.24 10.09
N SER A 102 -0.04 0.97 10.86
CA SER A 102 0.00 -0.10 11.88
C SER A 102 -1.19 -0.04 12.83
N GLY A 103 -1.61 1.17 13.23
CA GLY A 103 -2.78 1.37 14.11
C GLY A 103 -4.14 0.99 13.49
N LEU A 104 -4.19 0.69 12.19
CA LEU A 104 -5.40 0.26 11.47
C LEU A 104 -5.38 -1.22 11.08
N LEU A 105 -4.37 -1.98 11.52
CA LEU A 105 -4.12 -3.37 11.16
C LEU A 105 -4.22 -4.30 12.37
N ARG A 106 -4.28 -5.62 12.12
CA ARG A 106 -4.35 -6.64 13.17
C ARG A 106 -2.98 -7.09 13.69
N ALA A 107 -1.91 -6.73 12.98
CA ALA A 107 -0.55 -7.06 13.33
C ALA A 107 0.35 -5.82 13.24
N PRO A 108 1.44 -5.78 14.03
CA PRO A 108 2.34 -4.64 14.06
C PRO A 108 3.07 -4.50 12.72
N VAL A 109 3.08 -3.27 12.21
CA VAL A 109 3.92 -2.83 11.11
C VAL A 109 4.92 -1.80 11.64
N GLU A 110 6.21 -2.13 11.58
CA GLU A 110 7.29 -1.28 12.10
C GLU A 110 8.18 -0.78 10.95
N GLY A 111 8.42 0.54 10.93
CA GLY A 111 9.27 1.22 9.96
C GLY A 111 10.62 1.60 10.56
N TYR A 112 11.69 1.38 9.83
CA TYR A 112 13.08 1.67 10.20
C TYR A 112 13.81 2.50 9.15
N ARG A 113 14.87 3.16 9.57
CA ARG A 113 15.69 4.08 8.76
C ARG A 113 16.99 3.43 8.31
N LYS A 114 17.79 4.17 7.54
CA LYS A 114 19.13 3.72 7.14
C LYS A 114 20.08 3.42 8.29
N THR A 115 20.00 4.17 9.39
CA THR A 115 20.91 4.04 10.54
C THR A 115 20.62 2.78 11.36
N ASP A 116 19.44 2.21 11.22
CA ASP A 116 19.05 0.98 11.88
C ASP A 116 19.73 -0.21 11.17
N ALA A 117 20.52 -0.97 11.93
CA ALA A 117 21.32 -2.06 11.39
C ALA A 117 20.44 -3.26 11.00
N PRO A 118 20.71 -3.95 9.87
CA PRO A 118 19.92 -5.12 9.46
C PRO A 118 19.81 -6.21 10.54
N ALA A 119 20.86 -6.46 11.30
CA ALA A 119 20.85 -7.46 12.39
C ALA A 119 19.84 -7.11 13.49
N MET A 120 19.85 -5.87 13.98
CA MET A 120 18.89 -5.39 14.99
C MET A 120 17.44 -5.50 14.50
N ILE A 121 17.22 -5.16 13.23
CA ILE A 121 15.89 -5.22 12.61
C ILE A 121 15.43 -6.68 12.43
N ALA A 122 16.35 -7.60 12.13
CA ALA A 122 16.05 -9.03 12.03
C ALA A 122 15.75 -9.65 13.41
N GLU A 123 16.48 -9.27 14.45
CA GLU A 123 16.18 -9.66 15.84
C GLU A 123 14.80 -9.16 16.25
N ARG A 124 14.49 -7.90 15.96
CA ARG A 124 13.16 -7.33 16.25
C ARG A 124 12.05 -8.03 15.47
N PHE A 125 12.30 -8.38 14.21
CA PHE A 125 11.37 -9.19 13.43
C PHE A 125 11.12 -10.55 14.12
N ALA A 126 12.17 -11.19 14.66
CA ALA A 126 12.04 -12.44 15.41
C ALA A 126 11.15 -12.31 16.65
N GLU A 127 11.32 -11.24 17.43
CA GLU A 127 10.47 -10.94 18.59
C GLU A 127 9.00 -10.80 18.20
N LEU A 128 8.71 -10.05 17.13
CA LEU A 128 7.34 -9.83 16.66
C LEU A 128 6.69 -11.14 16.18
N VAL A 129 7.45 -11.97 15.46
CA VAL A 129 6.95 -13.29 14.99
C VAL A 129 6.70 -14.23 16.17
N ALA A 130 7.59 -14.26 17.17
CA ALA A 130 7.38 -15.04 18.38
C ALA A 130 6.13 -14.56 19.15
N GLY A 131 5.93 -13.24 19.24
CA GLY A 131 4.76 -12.63 19.86
C GLY A 131 3.44 -12.88 19.10
N ALA A 132 3.50 -13.17 17.80
CA ALA A 132 2.32 -13.47 16.96
C ALA A 132 1.73 -14.88 17.21
N GLY A 133 2.28 -15.66 18.15
CA GLY A 133 1.68 -16.90 18.63
C GLY A 133 1.53 -18.00 17.57
N GLY A 134 2.42 -18.03 16.58
CA GLY A 134 2.38 -19.02 15.49
C GLY A 134 1.34 -18.73 14.40
N THR A 135 0.80 -17.50 14.35
CA THR A 135 -0.08 -17.05 13.27
C THR A 135 0.61 -17.23 11.91
N LYS A 136 -0.11 -17.82 10.96
CA LYS A 136 0.35 -18.01 9.58
C LYS A 136 -0.58 -17.29 8.62
N TRP A 137 0.04 -16.58 7.68
CA TRP A 137 -0.66 -15.81 6.68
C TRP A 137 -1.51 -16.71 5.77
N LYS A 138 -2.75 -16.29 5.59
CA LYS A 138 -3.68 -16.88 4.61
C LYS A 138 -3.96 -15.87 3.50
N PRO A 139 -3.60 -16.15 2.25
CA PRO A 139 -3.92 -15.28 1.12
C PRO A 139 -5.44 -15.09 1.03
N ARG A 140 -5.87 -13.85 0.76
CA ARG A 140 -7.29 -13.50 0.72
C ARG A 140 -7.55 -12.36 -0.27
N ALA A 141 -8.78 -12.26 -0.74
CA ALA A 141 -9.19 -11.16 -1.61
C ALA A 141 -9.06 -9.81 -0.88
N PRO A 142 -8.68 -8.73 -1.58
CA PRO A 142 -8.59 -7.41 -0.97
C PRO A 142 -9.98 -6.94 -0.51
N ARG A 143 -10.04 -6.30 0.66
CA ARG A 143 -11.23 -5.55 1.06
C ARG A 143 -11.41 -4.36 0.12
N ALA A 144 -12.65 -4.13 -0.27
CA ALA A 144 -13.05 -2.93 -0.99
C ALA A 144 -14.20 -2.25 -0.21
N PRO A 145 -14.20 -0.91 -0.12
CA PRO A 145 -15.31 -0.19 0.51
C PRO A 145 -16.66 -0.51 -0.16
N LYS A 146 -17.75 -0.50 0.60
CA LYS A 146 -19.08 -0.87 0.07
C LYS A 146 -19.56 0.04 -1.07
N PHE A 147 -19.19 1.33 -1.02
CA PHE A 147 -19.63 2.34 -1.99
C PHE A 147 -19.11 2.09 -3.42
N VAL A 148 -18.08 1.25 -3.62
CA VAL A 148 -17.61 0.90 -4.99
C VAL A 148 -18.64 0.11 -5.79
N LYS A 149 -19.67 -0.42 -5.13
CA LYS A 149 -20.82 -1.10 -5.76
C LYS A 149 -22.03 -0.19 -5.93
N ASP A 150 -21.96 1.05 -5.43
CA ASP A 150 -23.04 2.02 -5.53
C ASP A 150 -23.03 2.62 -6.95
N PRO A 151 -24.14 2.54 -7.71
CA PRO A 151 -24.20 3.11 -9.06
C PRO A 151 -24.07 4.64 -9.09
N SER A 152 -24.25 5.31 -7.96
CA SER A 152 -24.07 6.76 -7.82
C SER A 152 -22.62 7.18 -7.51
N ALA A 153 -21.73 6.24 -7.20
CA ALA A 153 -20.33 6.53 -6.97
C ALA A 153 -19.67 7.02 -8.26
N THR A 154 -18.86 8.08 -8.14
CA THR A 154 -18.09 8.57 -9.29
C THR A 154 -16.90 7.64 -9.52
N MET A 155 -16.72 7.24 -10.78
CA MET A 155 -15.59 6.41 -11.22
C MET A 155 -14.74 7.17 -12.23
N LEU A 156 -13.44 7.29 -11.96
CA LEU A 156 -12.46 7.89 -12.87
C LEU A 156 -11.41 6.85 -13.27
N PRO A 157 -11.21 6.58 -14.58
CA PRO A 157 -10.26 5.55 -15.02
C PRO A 157 -8.81 5.97 -14.76
N VAL A 158 -7.95 5.01 -14.44
CA VAL A 158 -6.50 5.14 -14.46
C VAL A 158 -5.86 4.00 -15.26
N LYS A 159 -4.57 4.09 -15.59
CA LYS A 159 -3.91 3.17 -16.55
C LYS A 159 -4.07 1.68 -16.24
N SER A 160 -4.23 1.30 -14.97
CA SER A 160 -4.40 -0.10 -14.56
C SER A 160 -5.34 -0.19 -13.37
N GLY A 161 -6.50 0.43 -13.50
CA GLY A 161 -7.52 0.44 -12.47
C GLY A 161 -8.43 1.65 -12.57
N ARG A 162 -8.95 2.11 -11.43
CA ARG A 162 -9.95 3.16 -11.35
C ARG A 162 -9.98 3.78 -9.95
N VAL A 163 -10.25 5.08 -9.90
CA VAL A 163 -10.59 5.79 -8.67
C VAL A 163 -12.09 5.73 -8.48
N TRP A 164 -12.51 5.41 -7.27
CA TRP A 164 -13.90 5.48 -6.82
C TRP A 164 -14.06 6.59 -5.79
N ILE A 165 -15.12 7.37 -5.94
CA ILE A 165 -15.46 8.46 -5.02
C ILE A 165 -16.94 8.32 -4.63
N ASP A 166 -17.20 8.28 -3.33
CA ASP A 166 -18.52 8.27 -2.75
C ASP A 166 -19.18 9.66 -2.95
N THR A 167 -19.95 9.78 -4.03
CA THR A 167 -20.62 11.03 -4.42
C THR A 167 -21.60 11.50 -3.33
N ALA A 168 -22.21 10.58 -2.57
CA ALA A 168 -23.14 10.93 -1.50
C ALA A 168 -22.43 11.67 -0.34
N LYS A 169 -21.13 11.40 -0.14
CA LYS A 169 -20.30 12.09 0.86
C LYS A 169 -19.50 13.26 0.29
N TRP A 170 -19.67 13.58 -1.00
CA TRP A 170 -18.93 14.65 -1.69
C TRP A 170 -19.47 16.05 -1.34
N SER A 171 -19.28 16.48 -0.08
CA SER A 171 -19.64 17.82 0.39
C SER A 171 -18.43 18.54 1.00
N ARG A 172 -18.44 19.88 0.92
CA ARG A 172 -17.39 20.73 1.54
C ARG A 172 -17.55 20.84 3.06
N ASN A 173 -18.78 20.77 3.55
CA ASN A 173 -19.12 20.90 4.97
C ASN A 173 -19.42 19.51 5.55
N GLY A 174 -18.45 18.93 6.26
CA GLY A 174 -18.60 17.62 6.91
C GLY A 174 -18.48 16.40 5.98
N GLY A 175 -18.23 16.61 4.69
CA GLY A 175 -17.98 15.54 3.71
C GLY A 175 -16.50 15.32 3.40
N ILE A 176 -16.23 14.46 2.42
CA ILE A 176 -14.87 14.01 2.06
C ILE A 176 -14.10 14.98 1.17
N ARG A 177 -14.78 15.98 0.58
CA ARG A 177 -14.24 16.81 -0.50
C ARG A 177 -12.90 17.47 -0.14
N ARG A 178 -12.85 18.17 1.01
CA ARG A 178 -11.65 18.92 1.42
C ARG A 178 -10.43 17.99 1.55
N ALA A 179 -10.64 16.80 2.12
CA ALA A 179 -9.58 15.82 2.31
C ALA A 179 -9.08 15.29 0.96
N VAL A 180 -10.01 14.93 0.05
CA VAL A 180 -9.64 14.45 -1.29
C VAL A 180 -8.93 15.53 -2.11
N GLU A 181 -9.42 16.77 -2.12
CA GLU A 181 -8.76 17.90 -2.81
C GLU A 181 -7.33 18.11 -2.27
N THR A 182 -7.16 18.05 -0.95
CA THR A 182 -5.85 18.24 -0.28
C THR A 182 -4.90 17.09 -0.58
N HIS A 183 -5.32 15.85 -0.35
CA HIS A 183 -4.44 14.68 -0.42
C HIS A 183 -4.16 14.23 -1.86
N SER A 184 -5.04 14.57 -2.80
CA SER A 184 -4.79 14.37 -4.24
C SER A 184 -3.87 15.43 -4.84
N GLY A 185 -3.47 16.45 -4.08
CA GLY A 185 -2.68 17.58 -4.61
C GLY A 185 -3.44 18.38 -5.66
N GLY A 186 -4.77 18.45 -5.56
CA GLY A 186 -5.61 19.14 -6.53
C GLY A 186 -5.84 18.37 -7.84
N LEU A 187 -5.50 17.08 -7.89
CA LEU A 187 -5.84 16.23 -9.05
C LEU A 187 -7.35 16.00 -9.19
N ILE A 188 -8.07 16.08 -8.07
CA ILE A 188 -9.53 15.89 -8.02
C ILE A 188 -10.13 17.09 -7.32
N VAL A 189 -11.03 17.78 -8.01
CA VAL A 189 -11.68 19.00 -7.53
C VAL A 189 -13.15 19.02 -7.91
N ASP A 190 -13.85 20.03 -7.43
CA ASP A 190 -15.20 20.38 -7.87
C ASP A 190 -15.14 21.55 -8.87
N ARG A 191 -15.70 21.38 -10.08
CA ARG A 191 -15.92 22.45 -11.08
C ARG A 191 -17.42 22.81 -11.11
N PRO A 192 -17.83 24.03 -11.51
CA PRO A 192 -18.90 24.78 -10.85
C PRO A 192 -20.17 23.99 -10.52
N ALA A 193 -20.40 23.84 -9.22
CA ALA A 193 -21.62 23.62 -8.42
C ALA A 193 -22.61 22.50 -8.75
N LYS A 194 -22.52 21.79 -9.88
CA LYS A 194 -23.48 20.71 -10.23
C LYS A 194 -22.88 19.40 -10.76
N ALA A 195 -21.56 19.34 -10.98
CA ALA A 195 -20.95 18.21 -11.72
C ALA A 195 -20.32 17.11 -10.84
N GLY A 196 -20.19 17.32 -9.52
CA GLY A 196 -19.55 16.34 -8.64
C GLY A 196 -18.01 16.34 -8.78
N PRO A 197 -17.32 15.33 -8.21
CA PRO A 197 -15.86 15.25 -8.27
C PRO A 197 -15.36 15.04 -9.71
N MET A 198 -14.35 15.80 -10.12
CA MET A 198 -13.76 15.72 -11.46
C MET A 198 -12.24 15.75 -11.42
N ALA A 199 -11.60 15.04 -12.36
CA ALA A 199 -10.18 15.15 -12.62
C ALA A 199 -9.82 16.55 -13.17
N THR A 200 -8.71 17.13 -12.72
CA THR A 200 -8.23 18.43 -13.22
C THR A 200 -7.41 18.35 -14.50
N LEU A 201 -6.84 17.17 -14.77
CA LEU A 201 -6.02 16.88 -15.94
C LEU A 201 -6.84 16.17 -17.03
N PRO A 202 -6.39 16.22 -18.30
CA PRO A 202 -6.90 15.34 -19.35
C PRO A 202 -6.79 13.87 -18.97
N SER A 203 -7.71 13.03 -19.47
CA SER A 203 -7.83 11.62 -19.06
C SER A 203 -6.53 10.81 -19.18
N GLU A 204 -5.72 11.05 -20.22
CA GLU A 204 -4.44 10.35 -20.42
C GLU A 204 -3.38 10.76 -19.38
N GLU A 205 -3.29 12.05 -19.06
CA GLU A 205 -2.36 12.53 -18.04
C GLU A 205 -2.80 12.10 -16.64
N PHE A 206 -4.09 12.23 -16.33
CA PHE A 206 -4.66 11.78 -15.06
C PHE A 206 -4.43 10.28 -14.84
N ALA A 207 -4.57 9.47 -15.89
CA ALA A 207 -4.39 8.03 -15.81
C ALA A 207 -2.98 7.59 -15.38
N ASN A 208 -1.97 8.48 -15.50
CA ASN A 208 -0.59 8.24 -15.10
C ASN A 208 -0.26 8.77 -13.68
N LYS A 209 -1.24 9.31 -12.94
CA LYS A 209 -1.06 9.84 -11.58
C LYS A 209 -1.30 8.82 -10.48
N ASP A 210 -0.92 7.57 -10.72
CA ASP A 210 -1.21 6.45 -9.84
C ASP A 210 -0.59 6.60 -8.44
N SER A 211 0.60 7.19 -8.35
CA SER A 211 1.32 7.35 -7.08
C SER A 211 0.67 8.41 -6.21
N GLU A 212 0.32 9.56 -6.77
CA GLU A 212 -0.38 10.64 -6.09
C GLU A 212 -1.79 10.20 -5.65
N LEU A 213 -2.52 9.50 -6.51
CA LEU A 213 -3.85 8.96 -6.18
C LEU A 213 -3.79 7.86 -5.11
N LEU A 214 -2.73 7.04 -5.13
CA LEU A 214 -2.50 6.01 -4.11
C LEU A 214 -2.18 6.65 -2.76
N ALA A 215 -1.33 7.68 -2.74
CA ALA A 215 -1.06 8.45 -1.54
C ALA A 215 -2.35 9.13 -1.02
N CYS A 216 -3.19 9.67 -1.91
CA CYS A 216 -4.49 10.23 -1.54
C CYS A 216 -5.39 9.20 -0.84
N ASP A 217 -5.47 7.99 -1.39
CA ASP A 217 -6.22 6.88 -0.80
C ASP A 217 -5.72 6.52 0.61
N VAL A 218 -4.40 6.39 0.78
CA VAL A 218 -3.81 6.09 2.09
C VAL A 218 -4.04 7.25 3.07
N GLU A 219 -3.78 8.50 2.70
CA GLU A 219 -3.92 9.64 3.62
C GLU A 219 -5.38 9.91 4.00
N CYS A 220 -6.34 9.82 3.07
CA CYS A 220 -7.76 9.92 3.42
C CYS A 220 -8.12 8.92 4.51
N ARG A 221 -7.64 7.68 4.37
CA ARG A 221 -7.90 6.62 5.33
C ARG A 221 -7.21 6.83 6.67
N LEU A 222 -5.94 7.25 6.68
CA LEU A 222 -5.24 7.61 7.92
C LEU A 222 -5.93 8.77 8.65
N ALA A 223 -6.64 9.63 7.92
CA ALA A 223 -7.46 10.71 8.46
C ALA A 223 -8.90 10.29 8.84
N GLY A 224 -9.27 9.01 8.71
CA GLY A 224 -10.63 8.52 8.98
C GLY A 224 -11.68 8.96 7.95
N VAL A 225 -11.24 9.42 6.78
CA VAL A 225 -12.10 9.86 5.67
C VAL A 225 -12.46 8.67 4.79
N GLU A 226 -13.67 8.16 4.96
CA GLU A 226 -14.20 7.05 4.16
C GLU A 226 -15.04 7.57 2.98
N GLY A 227 -14.54 7.39 1.76
CA GLY A 227 -15.27 7.76 0.54
C GLY A 227 -14.38 7.96 -0.69
N PHE A 228 -13.08 7.69 -0.56
CA PHE A 228 -12.13 7.67 -1.66
C PHE A 228 -11.43 6.30 -1.69
N TYR A 229 -11.33 5.68 -2.86
CA TYR A 229 -10.66 4.39 -3.01
C TYR A 229 -10.02 4.27 -4.40
N LEU A 230 -8.73 3.99 -4.44
CA LEU A 230 -8.04 3.67 -5.69
C LEU A 230 -8.02 2.16 -5.88
N GLU A 231 -8.78 1.63 -6.82
CA GLU A 231 -8.68 0.23 -7.21
C GLU A 231 -7.56 0.08 -8.26
N LEU A 232 -6.62 -0.83 -8.01
CA LEU A 232 -5.53 -1.13 -8.95
C LEU A 232 -5.55 -2.61 -9.32
N ASP A 233 -5.64 -2.88 -10.62
CA ASP A 233 -5.64 -4.22 -11.18
C ASP A 233 -4.23 -4.84 -11.17
N ILE A 234 -4.20 -6.16 -10.94
CA ILE A 234 -3.00 -7.00 -11.02
C ILE A 234 -3.37 -8.23 -11.86
N PRO A 235 -3.21 -8.14 -13.19
CA PRO A 235 -3.55 -9.24 -14.09
C PRO A 235 -2.88 -10.56 -13.67
N GLY A 236 -3.63 -11.66 -13.70
CA GLY A 236 -3.15 -13.01 -13.34
C GLY A 236 -3.08 -13.31 -11.84
N LEU A 237 -3.18 -12.31 -10.94
CA LEU A 237 -3.05 -12.55 -9.50
C LEU A 237 -4.21 -13.40 -8.93
N GLY A 238 -5.44 -13.17 -9.39
CA GLY A 238 -6.60 -13.95 -8.95
C GLY A 238 -6.49 -15.43 -9.32
N GLU A 239 -6.00 -15.72 -10.53
CA GLU A 239 -5.76 -17.08 -11.01
C GLU A 239 -4.68 -17.79 -10.16
N LEU A 240 -3.60 -17.09 -9.82
CA LEU A 240 -2.53 -17.60 -8.96
C LEU A 240 -3.01 -17.92 -7.55
N MET A 241 -3.97 -17.15 -7.02
CA MET A 241 -4.57 -17.39 -5.71
C MET A 241 -5.65 -18.48 -5.71
N GLY A 242 -5.94 -19.13 -6.85
CA GLY A 242 -7.03 -20.09 -6.96
C GLY A 242 -8.42 -19.45 -6.78
N VAL A 243 -8.51 -18.13 -6.87
CA VAL A 243 -9.78 -17.39 -6.85
C VAL A 243 -10.34 -17.46 -8.27
N GLY A 244 -11.07 -18.54 -8.55
CA GLY A 244 -11.67 -18.83 -9.86
C GLY A 244 -12.54 -17.68 -10.40
N ARG A 245 -12.75 -17.73 -11.73
CA ARG A 245 -13.46 -16.78 -12.62
C ARG A 245 -14.94 -16.51 -12.29
N ASP A 246 -15.35 -16.42 -11.03
CA ASP A 246 -16.77 -16.22 -10.68
C ASP A 246 -17.18 -14.76 -10.51
N ARG A 247 -16.33 -13.79 -10.90
CA ARG A 247 -16.65 -12.35 -10.78
C ARG A 247 -16.75 -11.57 -12.10
N TYR A 248 -16.76 -12.27 -13.24
CA TYR A 248 -17.13 -11.71 -14.54
C TYR A 248 -18.05 -12.69 -15.26
N GLY A 249 -19.25 -12.88 -14.74
CA GLY A 249 -20.35 -13.57 -15.41
C GLY A 249 -21.34 -12.55 -15.96
N ASN A 250 -21.36 -12.43 -17.30
CA ASN A 250 -22.22 -11.60 -18.16
C ASN A 250 -22.20 -10.07 -17.93
#